data_AF-A0A0K0DUY9-F1
#
_entry.id   AF-A0A0K0DUY9-F1
#
_cell.length_a   1.000
_cell.length_b   1.000
_cell.length_c   1.000
_cell.angle_alpha   90.00
_cell.angle_beta   90.00
_cell.angle_gamma   90.00
#
_symmetry.space_group_name_H-M   'P 1'
#
loop_
_entity.id
_entity.type
_entity.pdbx_description
1 polymer ?
#
loop_
_entity_poly.entity_id
_entity_poly.type
_entity_poly.pdbx_seq_one_letter_code
_entity_poly.pdbx_strand_id
1 'polypeptide(L)'
;MYSCRSHDTLTPSTESINLFWDDQLNQRLYMIFLYFSNSLSPEEFDLVAIENEKNDKKHINVDEPFYKKHYHQIFQYTNVSLSPNTAYFLINRIFRLINPTKAENIEFPEEYNHDNIITFDVFIYLIRIFFHDRISLEPAVDKVYERFVIQIIFKGFVLCEKIKEKYSCIPINLFASNSKVYWCTILPGSIFLWELTKRPSPSKRHFINLTKNTDVPETSFFKKDRFEFTIKIHIHSSFTTYNFAHFDELCSKKIVESIRLAVECNNRDELTKFDMNHASLTECKKQKNKLMTWKTALEMENERLTKVLLEEKEKLRDEEIVRTMTTRMLFDEKDKVKLLKKELFELKKIIDSQNLYNGYQNNKHLSLKKKNKRFLKRRYKKKNCNPNNNNFSSSDSTSDMENELNEIILKVPCNEFSEDFSVTDAFRNIKIGPRVKESMASSLTSSYLSNCSY
;
A
#
# COMPACT_ATOMS: atom_id res chain seq x y z
N MET A 1 -32.59 1.70 21.60
CA MET A 1 -33.55 2.15 22.65
C MET A 1 -34.33 3.38 22.19
N TYR A 2 -34.95 3.34 21.00
CA TYR A 2 -36.13 4.16 20.70
C TYR A 2 -37.33 3.22 20.84
N SER A 3 -38.01 3.31 21.97
CA SER A 3 -39.31 2.69 22.15
C SER A 3 -40.27 3.34 21.17
N CYS A 4 -40.87 2.52 20.31
CA CYS A 4 -42.01 2.86 19.46
C CYS A 4 -43.18 3.34 20.34
N ARG A 5 -43.16 4.63 20.70
CA ARG A 5 -44.38 5.35 21.04
C ARG A 5 -45.04 5.72 19.73
N SER A 6 -46.17 5.07 19.50
CA SER A 6 -47.29 5.50 18.66
C SER A 6 -47.32 7.02 18.46
N HIS A 7 -46.79 7.48 17.33
CA HIS A 7 -47.20 8.73 16.74
C HIS A 7 -48.01 8.39 15.50
N ASP A 8 -49.24 8.85 15.56
CA ASP A 8 -50.24 8.95 14.50
C ASP A 8 -49.62 8.95 13.10
N THR A 9 -50.08 8.02 12.27
CA THR A 9 -49.78 7.93 10.84
C THR A 9 -50.32 9.19 10.15
N LEU A 10 -49.56 10.29 10.23
CA LEU A 10 -49.69 11.44 9.37
C LEU A 10 -49.44 10.95 7.95
N THR A 11 -50.52 10.66 7.22
CA THR A 11 -50.44 10.53 5.77
C THR A 11 -49.75 11.79 5.25
N PRO A 12 -48.61 11.67 4.54
CA PRO A 12 -47.91 12.84 4.06
C PRO A 12 -48.82 13.64 3.15
N SER A 13 -48.82 14.97 3.30
CA SER A 13 -49.59 15.85 2.42
C SER A 13 -49.21 15.62 0.95
N THR A 14 -50.16 15.77 0.03
CA THR A 14 -49.91 15.65 -1.42
C THR A 14 -48.77 16.56 -1.88
N GLU A 15 -48.65 17.75 -1.27
CA GLU A 15 -47.57 18.70 -1.54
C GLU A 15 -46.20 18.15 -1.14
N SER A 16 -46.09 17.53 0.04
CA SER A 16 -44.83 16.91 0.50
C SER A 16 -44.40 15.72 -0.37
N ILE A 17 -45.37 14.94 -0.89
CA ILE A 17 -45.09 13.85 -1.83
C ILE A 17 -44.55 14.41 -3.15
N ASN A 18 -45.21 15.43 -3.72
CA ASN A 18 -44.76 16.05 -4.96
C ASN A 18 -43.35 16.63 -4.80
N LEU A 19 -43.09 17.38 -3.72
CA LEU A 19 -41.78 17.96 -3.44
C LEU A 19 -40.67 16.89 -3.31
N PHE A 20 -40.98 15.75 -2.71
CA PHE A 20 -40.04 14.63 -2.60
C PHE A 20 -39.69 14.05 -3.97
N TRP A 21 -40.68 13.91 -4.85
CA TRP A 21 -40.50 13.30 -6.17
C TRP A 21 -40.00 14.28 -7.23
N ASP A 22 -40.19 15.59 -7.07
CA ASP A 22 -39.61 16.61 -7.94
C ASP A 22 -38.09 16.76 -7.72
N ASP A 23 -37.55 16.20 -6.62
CA ASP A 23 -36.12 16.14 -6.31
C ASP A 23 -35.41 15.04 -7.11
N GLN A 24 -34.54 15.45 -8.04
CA GLN A 24 -33.75 14.56 -8.90
C GLN A 24 -32.85 13.60 -8.12
N LEU A 25 -32.41 13.96 -6.91
CA LEU A 25 -31.63 13.05 -6.08
C LEU A 25 -32.46 11.83 -5.64
N ASN A 26 -33.71 12.07 -5.21
CA ASN A 26 -34.61 11.01 -4.78
C ASN A 26 -35.02 10.13 -5.97
N GLN A 27 -35.24 10.72 -7.14
CA GLN A 27 -35.48 9.97 -8.39
C GLN A 27 -34.32 9.03 -8.73
N ARG A 28 -33.06 9.52 -8.67
CA ARG A 28 -31.87 8.70 -8.93
C ARG A 28 -31.70 7.58 -7.90
N LEU A 29 -31.90 7.87 -6.62
CA LEU A 29 -31.88 6.88 -5.54
C LEU A 29 -32.94 5.79 -5.75
N TYR A 30 -34.14 6.19 -6.17
CA TYR A 30 -35.22 5.26 -6.48
C TYR A 30 -34.87 4.35 -7.65
N MET A 31 -34.30 4.90 -8.72
CA MET A 31 -33.84 4.10 -9.86
C MET A 31 -32.73 3.11 -9.51
N ILE A 32 -31.79 3.51 -8.65
CA ILE A 32 -30.77 2.59 -8.11
C ILE A 32 -31.44 1.47 -7.30
N PHE A 33 -32.45 1.81 -6.49
CA PHE A 33 -33.19 0.85 -5.70
C PHE A 33 -33.93 -0.17 -6.58
N LEU A 34 -34.65 0.30 -7.60
CA LEU A 34 -35.36 -0.56 -8.56
C LEU A 34 -34.42 -1.42 -9.41
N TYR A 35 -33.23 -0.91 -9.72
CA TYR A 35 -32.22 -1.69 -10.41
C TYR A 35 -31.83 -2.92 -9.58
N PHE A 36 -31.50 -2.73 -8.30
CA PHE A 36 -31.06 -3.80 -7.40
C PHE A 36 -32.16 -4.73 -6.90
N SER A 37 -33.42 -4.42 -7.17
CA SER A 37 -34.54 -5.32 -6.94
C SER A 37 -34.88 -6.19 -8.14
N ASN A 38 -34.13 -6.08 -9.25
CA ASN A 38 -34.44 -6.71 -10.54
C ASN A 38 -35.84 -6.37 -11.08
N SER A 39 -36.43 -5.26 -10.64
CA SER A 39 -37.78 -4.86 -11.08
C SER A 39 -37.76 -3.93 -12.30
N LEU A 40 -36.62 -3.29 -12.55
CA LEU A 40 -36.45 -2.37 -13.67
C LEU A 40 -36.14 -3.13 -14.97
N SER A 41 -37.01 -3.05 -15.97
CA SER A 41 -36.64 -3.50 -17.32
C SER A 41 -35.71 -2.47 -18.00
N PRO A 42 -34.78 -2.89 -18.88
CA PRO A 42 -33.93 -1.96 -19.63
C PRO A 42 -34.70 -0.97 -20.50
N GLU A 43 -35.95 -1.31 -20.86
CA GLU A 43 -36.88 -0.53 -21.70
C GLU A 43 -37.69 0.48 -20.88
N GLU A 44 -37.86 0.26 -19.56
CA GLU A 44 -38.58 1.13 -18.62
C GLU A 44 -37.74 2.33 -18.12
N PHE A 45 -36.56 2.54 -18.71
CA PHE A 45 -35.64 3.63 -18.37
C PHE A 45 -36.22 5.04 -18.53
N ASP A 46 -37.27 5.19 -19.34
CA ASP A 46 -37.84 6.49 -19.69
C ASP A 46 -38.79 7.06 -18.62
N LEU A 47 -38.40 6.96 -17.35
CA LEU A 47 -38.73 8.02 -16.37
C LEU A 47 -38.07 9.37 -16.75
N VAL A 48 -37.14 9.36 -17.71
CA VAL A 48 -36.56 10.54 -18.35
C VAL A 48 -37.08 10.66 -19.79
N ALA A 49 -38.27 11.26 -19.94
CA ALA A 49 -38.88 11.75 -21.18
C ALA A 49 -38.67 10.91 -22.47
N ILE A 50 -39.65 10.05 -22.77
CA ILE A 50 -39.88 9.56 -24.14
C ILE A 50 -40.29 10.75 -25.02
N GLU A 51 -39.38 11.30 -25.85
CA GLU A 51 -39.77 12.21 -26.94
C GLU A 51 -40.39 11.48 -28.15
N ASN A 52 -40.53 10.15 -28.08
CA ASN A 52 -41.00 9.30 -29.18
C ASN A 52 -42.45 8.83 -29.07
N GLU A 53 -43.35 9.56 -28.40
CA GLU A 53 -44.77 9.52 -28.77
C GLU A 53 -45.05 10.59 -29.82
N LYS A 54 -44.60 10.31 -31.05
CA LYS A 54 -45.31 10.81 -32.22
C LYS A 54 -46.67 10.12 -32.23
N ASN A 55 -47.74 10.92 -32.11
CA ASN A 55 -49.16 10.55 -32.17
C ASN A 55 -49.81 10.27 -30.81
N ASP A 56 -50.03 11.32 -30.01
CA ASP A 56 -51.38 11.87 -29.86
C ASP A 56 -51.30 13.18 -29.08
N LYS A 57 -52.00 14.20 -29.57
CA LYS A 57 -52.09 15.53 -28.94
C LYS A 57 -52.95 15.50 -27.67
N LYS A 58 -52.70 14.57 -26.76
CA LYS A 58 -53.10 14.75 -25.36
C LYS A 58 -52.06 15.67 -24.77
N HIS A 59 -52.50 16.88 -24.43
CA HIS A 59 -51.73 17.88 -23.70
C HIS A 59 -50.85 17.20 -22.63
N ILE A 60 -49.55 17.03 -22.91
CA ILE A 60 -48.58 16.81 -21.86
C ILE A 60 -48.55 18.16 -21.15
N ASN A 61 -49.32 18.26 -20.07
CA ASN A 61 -49.35 19.44 -19.25
C ASN A 61 -47.96 19.52 -18.59
N VAL A 62 -47.09 20.36 -19.12
CA VAL A 62 -45.70 20.54 -18.65
C VAL A 62 -45.68 20.96 -17.17
N ASP A 63 -46.81 21.45 -16.66
CA ASP A 63 -47.00 21.92 -15.29
C ASP A 63 -47.41 20.81 -14.30
N GLU A 64 -47.60 19.55 -14.73
CA GLU A 64 -47.92 18.47 -13.80
C GLU A 64 -46.67 18.03 -13.01
N PRO A 65 -46.72 17.98 -11.66
CA PRO A 65 -45.64 17.47 -10.82
C PRO A 65 -45.22 16.06 -11.22
N PHE A 66 -43.92 15.75 -11.09
CA PHE A 66 -43.35 14.47 -11.55
C PHE A 66 -44.12 13.26 -11.00
N TYR A 67 -44.48 13.31 -9.71
CA TYR A 67 -45.25 12.24 -9.06
C TYR A 67 -46.59 11.96 -9.74
N LYS A 68 -47.34 12.99 -10.14
CA LYS A 68 -48.64 12.78 -10.80
C LYS A 68 -48.47 12.15 -12.17
N LYS A 69 -47.48 12.62 -12.92
CA LYS A 69 -47.15 12.10 -14.25
C LYS A 69 -46.74 10.63 -14.21
N HIS A 70 -45.96 10.24 -13.21
CA HIS A 70 -45.40 8.89 -13.06
C HIS A 70 -46.09 8.06 -11.97
N TYR A 71 -47.28 8.47 -11.52
CA TYR A 71 -47.99 7.86 -10.38
C TYR A 71 -48.15 6.35 -10.55
N HIS A 72 -48.58 5.90 -11.72
CA HIS A 72 -48.82 4.49 -11.99
C HIS A 72 -47.52 3.66 -11.94
N GLN A 73 -46.41 4.20 -12.45
CA GLN A 73 -45.10 3.53 -12.41
C GLN A 73 -44.57 3.47 -10.98
N ILE A 74 -44.63 4.58 -10.24
CA ILE A 74 -44.21 4.60 -8.83
C ILE A 74 -45.07 3.64 -7.99
N PHE A 75 -46.39 3.62 -8.22
CA PHE A 75 -47.31 2.73 -7.52
C PHE A 75 -47.04 1.25 -7.82
N GLN A 76 -46.69 0.91 -9.06
CA GLN A 76 -46.36 -0.44 -9.49
C GLN A 76 -45.19 -1.04 -8.69
N TYR A 77 -44.21 -0.22 -8.31
CA TYR A 77 -43.03 -0.69 -7.58
C TYR A 77 -43.06 -0.37 -6.07
N THR A 78 -44.24 -0.09 -5.49
CA THR A 78 -44.35 0.18 -4.04
C THR A 78 -43.99 -1.02 -3.17
N ASN A 79 -44.28 -2.23 -3.65
CA ASN A 79 -44.00 -3.49 -2.94
C ASN A 79 -42.59 -4.04 -3.19
N VAL A 80 -41.75 -3.27 -3.89
CA VAL A 80 -40.40 -3.68 -4.22
C VAL A 80 -39.48 -3.48 -3.03
N SER A 81 -38.55 -4.43 -2.86
CA SER A 81 -37.67 -4.45 -1.72
C SER A 81 -36.29 -5.00 -2.02
N LEU A 82 -35.34 -4.66 -1.15
CA LEU A 82 -33.96 -5.12 -1.21
C LEU A 82 -33.63 -6.03 -0.03
N SER A 83 -32.69 -6.95 -0.26
CA SER A 83 -32.05 -7.67 0.82
C SER A 83 -31.16 -6.73 1.66
N PRO A 84 -30.94 -7.03 2.96
CA PRO A 84 -29.97 -6.32 3.80
C PRO A 84 -28.58 -6.20 3.19
N ASN A 85 -28.07 -7.29 2.61
CA ASN A 85 -26.74 -7.31 1.97
C ASN A 85 -26.70 -6.36 0.77
N THR A 86 -27.75 -6.34 -0.05
CA THR A 86 -27.83 -5.45 -1.22
C THR A 86 -27.91 -3.99 -0.80
N ALA A 87 -28.72 -3.66 0.20
CA ALA A 87 -28.80 -2.30 0.73
C ALA A 87 -27.48 -1.86 1.37
N TYR A 88 -26.85 -2.75 2.16
CA TYR A 88 -25.53 -2.50 2.74
C TYR A 88 -24.48 -2.28 1.66
N PHE A 89 -24.48 -3.11 0.60
CA PHE A 89 -23.60 -2.95 -0.55
C PHE A 89 -23.76 -1.57 -1.20
N LEU A 90 -24.98 -1.13 -1.44
CA LEU A 90 -25.28 0.18 -2.02
C LEU A 90 -24.80 1.33 -1.13
N ILE A 91 -25.14 1.30 0.16
CA ILE A 91 -24.74 2.34 1.11
C ILE A 91 -23.22 2.38 1.23
N ASN A 92 -22.57 1.22 1.35
CA ASN A 92 -21.11 1.13 1.39
C ASN A 92 -20.47 1.64 0.09
N ARG A 93 -21.07 1.39 -1.07
CA ARG A 93 -20.58 1.90 -2.35
C ARG A 93 -20.64 3.43 -2.42
N ILE A 94 -21.74 4.03 -1.99
CA ILE A 94 -21.89 5.49 -1.89
C ILE A 94 -20.87 6.04 -0.88
N PHE A 95 -20.76 5.40 0.28
CA PHE A 95 -19.87 5.85 1.34
C PHE A 95 -18.39 5.78 0.95
N ARG A 96 -17.96 4.74 0.21
CA ARG A 96 -16.59 4.64 -0.35
C ARG A 96 -16.25 5.78 -1.29
N LEU A 97 -17.23 6.32 -2.02
CA LEU A 97 -17.01 7.43 -2.95
C LEU A 97 -16.87 8.78 -2.23
N ILE A 98 -17.49 8.94 -1.06
CA ILE A 98 -17.41 10.16 -0.25
C ILE A 98 -16.20 10.08 0.70
N ASN A 99 -16.04 8.95 1.39
CA ASN A 99 -15.03 8.71 2.43
C ASN A 99 -14.29 7.39 2.19
N PRO A 100 -13.35 7.33 1.22
CA PRO A 100 -12.64 6.10 0.89
C PRO A 100 -11.86 5.50 2.07
N THR A 101 -11.39 6.32 3.01
CA THR A 101 -10.61 5.88 4.18
C THR A 101 -11.44 5.31 5.33
N LYS A 102 -12.75 5.62 5.42
CA LYS A 102 -13.62 5.21 6.54
C LYS A 102 -14.59 4.09 6.19
N ALA A 103 -14.64 3.68 4.92
CA ALA A 103 -15.69 2.79 4.42
C ALA A 103 -15.71 1.39 5.06
N GLU A 104 -14.59 0.92 5.60
CA GLU A 104 -14.52 -0.38 6.26
C GLU A 104 -15.26 -0.42 7.60
N ASN A 105 -15.57 0.75 8.18
CA ASN A 105 -16.13 0.88 9.53
C ASN A 105 -17.62 1.21 9.58
N ILE A 106 -18.34 1.17 8.45
CA ILE A 106 -19.78 1.47 8.47
C ILE A 106 -20.48 0.40 9.30
N GLU A 107 -21.11 0.82 10.38
CA GLU A 107 -21.96 -0.04 11.19
C GLU A 107 -23.37 0.03 10.64
N PHE A 108 -23.75 -0.99 9.87
CA PHE A 108 -25.15 -1.14 9.49
C PHE A 108 -25.98 -1.43 10.75
N PRO A 109 -27.13 -0.78 10.95
CA PRO A 109 -27.90 -0.97 12.17
C PRO A 109 -28.34 -2.43 12.30
N GLU A 110 -28.13 -3.03 13.48
CA GLU A 110 -28.40 -4.45 13.74
C GLU A 110 -29.85 -4.84 13.48
N GLU A 111 -30.76 -3.89 13.70
CA GLU A 111 -32.20 -4.01 13.43
C GLU A 111 -32.51 -4.35 11.97
N TYR A 112 -31.61 -4.04 11.03
CA TYR A 112 -31.79 -4.33 9.60
C TYR A 112 -30.82 -5.40 9.07
N ASN A 113 -30.01 -6.03 9.93
CA ASN A 113 -29.01 -7.03 9.50
C ASN A 113 -29.59 -8.41 9.19
N HIS A 114 -30.71 -8.78 9.82
CA HIS A 114 -31.24 -10.14 9.82
C HIS A 114 -32.62 -10.18 9.17
N ASP A 115 -32.71 -10.84 8.01
CA ASP A 115 -33.93 -11.26 7.30
C ASP A 115 -34.98 -10.16 7.01
N ASN A 116 -34.67 -8.91 7.35
CA ASN A 116 -35.56 -7.79 7.15
C ASN A 116 -35.49 -7.32 5.70
N ILE A 117 -36.67 -7.28 5.10
CA ILE A 117 -36.91 -6.73 3.78
C ILE A 117 -36.78 -5.20 3.88
N ILE A 118 -35.86 -4.60 3.12
CA ILE A 118 -35.65 -3.15 3.11
C ILE A 118 -36.50 -2.53 2.01
N THR A 119 -37.54 -1.79 2.40
CA THR A 119 -38.35 -0.97 1.49
C THR A 119 -37.62 0.32 1.13
N PHE A 120 -38.11 1.02 0.10
CA PHE A 120 -37.51 2.28 -0.34
C PHE A 120 -37.51 3.35 0.77
N ASP A 121 -38.58 3.42 1.58
CA ASP A 121 -38.66 4.37 2.70
C ASP A 121 -37.58 4.12 3.75
N VAL A 122 -37.35 2.84 4.08
CA VAL A 122 -36.26 2.43 4.99
C VAL A 122 -34.90 2.73 4.37
N PHE A 123 -34.73 2.49 3.06
CA PHE A 123 -33.50 2.80 2.35
C PHE A 123 -33.17 4.31 2.40
N ILE A 124 -34.16 5.18 2.12
CA ILE A 124 -33.99 6.63 2.23
C ILE A 124 -33.69 7.06 3.67
N TYR A 125 -34.35 6.46 4.65
CA TYR A 125 -34.05 6.70 6.06
C TYR A 125 -32.59 6.35 6.41
N LEU A 126 -32.10 5.17 5.98
CA LEU A 126 -30.72 4.77 6.18
C LEU A 126 -29.73 5.72 5.48
N ILE A 127 -30.02 6.14 4.24
CA ILE A 127 -29.22 7.14 3.54
C ILE A 127 -29.14 8.44 4.35
N ARG A 128 -30.24 8.93 4.92
CA ARG A 128 -30.25 10.13 5.77
C ARG A 128 -29.46 9.97 7.08
N ILE A 129 -29.43 8.76 7.64
CA ILE A 129 -28.60 8.45 8.82
C ILE A 129 -27.11 8.55 8.48
N PHE A 130 -26.68 7.96 7.38
CA PHE A 130 -25.26 7.91 7.03
C PHE A 130 -24.74 9.18 6.34
N PHE A 131 -25.62 9.93 5.67
CA PHE A 131 -25.28 11.09 4.86
C PHE A 131 -26.16 12.29 5.25
N HIS A 132 -25.67 13.10 6.20
CA HIS A 132 -26.38 14.29 6.65
C HIS A 132 -26.32 15.46 5.65
N ASP A 133 -25.24 15.53 4.86
CA ASP A 133 -25.05 16.59 3.86
C ASP A 133 -25.43 16.12 2.45
N ARG A 134 -26.54 16.66 1.93
CA ARG A 134 -27.03 16.37 0.57
C ARG A 134 -26.05 16.79 -0.52
N ILE A 135 -25.29 17.88 -0.32
CA ILE A 135 -24.36 18.40 -1.33
C ILE A 135 -23.22 17.40 -1.56
N SER A 136 -22.76 16.75 -0.50
CA SER A 136 -21.74 15.69 -0.58
C SER A 136 -22.29 14.37 -1.16
N LEU A 137 -23.58 14.10 -0.96
CA LEU A 137 -24.24 12.86 -1.38
C LEU A 137 -24.49 12.81 -2.89
N GLU A 138 -24.94 13.91 -3.48
CA GLU A 138 -25.38 13.95 -4.87
C GLU A 138 -24.31 13.47 -5.88
N PRO A 139 -23.04 13.93 -5.85
CA PRO A 139 -22.01 13.45 -6.77
C PRO A 139 -21.68 11.95 -6.61
N ALA A 140 -21.86 11.40 -5.40
CA ALA A 140 -21.64 9.98 -5.15
C ALA A 140 -22.79 9.14 -5.69
N VAL A 141 -24.04 9.60 -5.49
CA VAL A 141 -25.23 8.98 -6.09
C VAL A 141 -25.15 9.01 -7.61
N ASP A 142 -24.68 10.11 -8.20
CA ASP A 142 -24.49 10.21 -9.65
C ASP A 142 -23.54 9.16 -10.20
N LYS A 143 -22.41 8.94 -9.54
CA LYS A 143 -21.46 7.89 -9.97
C LYS A 143 -22.03 6.48 -9.81
N VAL A 144 -22.83 6.24 -8.77
CA VAL A 144 -23.52 4.96 -8.55
C VAL A 144 -24.62 4.75 -9.58
N TYR A 145 -25.38 5.80 -9.89
CA TYR A 145 -26.40 5.81 -10.93
C TYR A 145 -25.79 5.59 -12.32
N GLU A 146 -24.72 6.32 -12.67
CA GLU A 146 -23.97 6.10 -13.92
C GLU A 146 -23.50 4.65 -14.03
N ARG A 147 -23.02 4.04 -12.94
CA ARG A 147 -22.48 2.67 -12.97
C ARG A 147 -23.54 1.59 -13.04
N PHE A 148 -24.61 1.68 -12.26
CA PHE A 148 -25.57 0.57 -12.13
C PHE A 148 -26.78 0.77 -13.03
N VAL A 149 -27.27 2.00 -13.12
CA VAL A 149 -28.45 2.33 -13.91
C VAL A 149 -27.99 2.54 -15.36
N ILE A 150 -27.16 3.54 -15.65
CA ILE A 150 -26.68 3.77 -17.04
C ILE A 150 -25.72 2.65 -17.53
N GLN A 151 -25.14 1.87 -16.62
CA GLN A 151 -24.19 0.78 -16.90
C GLN A 151 -22.86 1.25 -17.53
N ILE A 152 -22.44 2.46 -17.16
CA ILE A 152 -21.11 2.97 -17.48
C ILE A 152 -20.10 2.36 -16.52
N ILE A 153 -19.27 1.44 -17.02
CA ILE A 153 -18.23 0.80 -16.22
C ILE A 153 -17.14 1.82 -15.85
N PHE A 154 -16.76 2.65 -16.83
CA PHE A 154 -15.73 3.67 -16.65
C PHE A 154 -15.98 4.88 -17.55
N LYS A 155 -15.62 6.05 -17.03
CA LYS A 155 -15.65 7.33 -17.74
C LYS A 155 -14.42 8.13 -17.32
N GLY A 156 -13.64 8.62 -18.28
CA GLY A 156 -12.44 9.40 -17.95
C GLY A 156 -11.53 9.66 -19.15
N PHE A 157 -10.47 10.42 -18.91
CA PHE A 157 -9.48 10.75 -19.94
C PHE A 157 -8.50 9.60 -20.17
N VAL A 158 -8.15 9.35 -21.42
CA VAL A 158 -7.11 8.40 -21.80
C VAL A 158 -6.32 8.93 -22.99
N LEU A 159 -5.03 8.56 -23.06
CA LEU A 159 -4.29 8.62 -24.30
C LEU A 159 -4.55 7.32 -25.07
N CYS A 160 -4.86 7.42 -26.36
CA CYS A 160 -5.03 6.24 -27.19
C CYS A 160 -4.36 6.43 -28.55
N GLU A 161 -3.75 5.36 -29.04
CA GLU A 161 -3.17 5.27 -30.37
C GLU A 161 -3.61 3.96 -31.01
N LYS A 162 -4.19 4.05 -32.21
CA LYS A 162 -4.56 2.87 -32.99
C LYS A 162 -3.38 2.50 -33.87
N ILE A 163 -2.77 1.35 -33.59
CA ILE A 163 -1.73 0.78 -34.44
C ILE A 163 -2.41 -0.21 -35.39
N LYS A 164 -2.28 0.06 -36.69
CA LYS A 164 -2.59 -0.93 -37.73
C LYS A 164 -1.26 -1.49 -38.21
N GLU A 165 -0.98 -2.75 -37.91
CA GLU A 165 0.09 -3.46 -38.61
C GLU A 165 -0.34 -3.59 -40.07
N LYS A 166 0.21 -2.74 -40.94
CA LYS A 166 0.24 -3.07 -42.36
C LYS A 166 1.39 -4.05 -42.53
N TYR A 167 1.12 -5.23 -43.09
CA TYR A 167 2.15 -6.13 -43.60
C TYR A 167 2.91 -5.41 -44.73
N SER A 168 3.85 -4.54 -44.38
CA SER A 168 4.85 -4.01 -45.29
C SER A 168 6.21 -4.33 -44.68
N CYS A 169 7.11 -4.87 -45.48
CA CYS A 169 8.49 -5.20 -45.14
C CYS A 169 9.36 -3.97 -44.78
N ILE A 170 8.77 -2.78 -44.72
CA ILE A 170 9.40 -1.56 -44.23
C ILE A 170 8.68 -1.16 -42.94
N PRO A 171 9.40 -1.00 -41.81
CA PRO A 171 8.82 -0.48 -40.58
C PRO A 171 8.47 1.00 -40.79
N ILE A 172 7.25 1.29 -41.24
CA ILE A 172 6.71 2.65 -41.28
C ILE A 172 6.30 3.01 -39.85
N ASN A 173 7.27 3.39 -39.03
CA ASN A 173 7.04 4.12 -37.77
C ASN A 173 8.27 5.01 -37.49
N LEU A 174 8.55 5.96 -38.38
CA LEU A 174 9.58 6.99 -38.16
C LEU A 174 9.00 8.36 -37.79
N PHE A 175 7.67 8.53 -37.71
CA PHE A 175 7.07 9.82 -37.40
C PHE A 175 6.06 9.73 -36.27
N ALA A 176 6.51 10.21 -35.10
CA ALA A 176 5.79 10.68 -33.91
C ALA A 176 4.68 9.79 -33.32
N SER A 177 4.74 9.54 -32.01
CA SER A 177 3.63 8.98 -31.25
C SER A 177 2.40 9.89 -31.43
N ASN A 178 1.49 9.49 -32.31
CA ASN A 178 0.23 10.21 -32.56
C ASN A 178 -0.79 9.89 -31.47
N SER A 179 -0.33 9.64 -30.24
CA SER A 179 -1.19 9.37 -29.09
C SER A 179 -2.08 10.59 -28.86
N LYS A 180 -3.35 10.46 -29.21
CA LYS A 180 -4.35 11.52 -29.06
C LYS A 180 -5.03 11.39 -27.71
N VAL A 181 -5.48 12.52 -27.18
CA VAL A 181 -6.26 12.55 -25.94
C VAL A 181 -7.73 12.32 -26.26
N TYR A 182 -8.32 11.33 -25.60
CA TYR A 182 -9.73 10.99 -25.72
C TYR A 182 -10.44 11.06 -24.37
N TRP A 183 -11.70 11.47 -24.41
CA TRP A 183 -12.65 11.10 -23.38
C TRP A 183 -13.15 9.69 -23.67
N CYS A 184 -12.89 8.77 -22.75
CA CYS A 184 -13.25 7.37 -22.84
C CYS A 184 -14.51 7.08 -22.05
N THR A 185 -15.41 6.29 -22.64
CA THR A 185 -16.57 5.72 -21.96
C THR A 185 -16.61 4.23 -22.26
N ILE A 186 -16.57 3.41 -21.22
CA ILE A 186 -16.57 1.95 -21.30
C ILE A 186 -17.95 1.46 -20.90
N LEU A 187 -18.59 0.74 -21.81
CA LEU A 187 -19.84 0.02 -21.61
C LEU A 187 -19.57 -1.50 -21.77
N PRO A 188 -20.50 -2.38 -21.37
CA PRO A 188 -20.43 -3.80 -21.70
C PRO A 188 -20.10 -4.02 -23.19
N GLY A 189 -19.05 -4.80 -23.46
CA GLY A 189 -18.64 -5.15 -24.82
C GLY A 189 -18.16 -3.98 -25.70
N SER A 190 -18.01 -2.76 -25.18
CA SER A 190 -17.72 -1.61 -26.04
C SER A 190 -16.97 -0.46 -25.36
N ILE A 191 -16.09 0.17 -26.13
CA ILE A 191 -15.42 1.42 -25.73
C ILE A 191 -15.74 2.51 -26.75
N PHE A 192 -16.18 3.65 -26.25
CA PHE A 192 -16.36 4.88 -27.01
C PHE A 192 -15.27 5.88 -26.66
N LEU A 193 -14.54 6.35 -27.67
CA LEU A 193 -13.52 7.38 -27.51
C LEU A 193 -13.93 8.65 -28.26
N TRP A 194 -13.94 9.76 -27.54
CA TRP A 194 -14.27 11.09 -28.06
C TRP A 194 -13.00 11.93 -28.08
N GLU A 195 -12.51 12.29 -29.27
CA GLU A 195 -11.29 13.08 -29.42
C GLU A 195 -11.52 14.49 -28.87
N LEU A 196 -10.73 14.92 -27.88
CA LEU A 196 -10.96 16.22 -27.20
C LEU A 196 -10.72 17.44 -28.10
N THR A 197 -9.92 17.28 -29.16
CA THR A 197 -9.65 18.35 -30.14
C THR A 197 -10.84 18.63 -31.05
N LYS A 198 -11.85 17.75 -31.07
CA LYS A 198 -13.02 17.86 -31.94
C LYS A 198 -14.28 18.10 -31.11
N ARG A 199 -15.24 18.82 -31.69
CA ARG A 199 -16.57 18.95 -31.07
C ARG A 199 -17.21 17.57 -30.92
N PRO A 200 -17.78 17.25 -29.75
CA PRO A 200 -18.41 15.95 -29.52
C PRO A 200 -19.61 15.80 -30.47
N SER A 201 -19.60 14.75 -31.28
CA SER A 201 -20.75 14.35 -32.11
C SER A 201 -20.81 12.82 -32.17
N PRO A 202 -22.00 12.19 -32.02
CA PRO A 202 -22.15 10.73 -32.06
C PRO A 202 -21.57 10.07 -33.32
N SER A 203 -21.53 10.80 -34.43
CA SER A 203 -20.93 10.35 -35.70
C SER A 203 -19.40 10.32 -35.71
N LYS A 204 -18.75 11.10 -34.82
CA LYS A 204 -17.29 11.27 -34.77
C LYS A 204 -16.62 10.46 -33.66
N ARG A 205 -17.39 9.71 -32.86
CA ARG A 205 -16.84 8.86 -31.79
C ARG A 205 -16.12 7.66 -32.40
N HIS A 206 -14.94 7.33 -31.89
CA HIS A 206 -14.28 6.09 -32.25
C HIS A 206 -14.92 4.97 -31.42
N PHE A 207 -15.45 3.98 -32.12
CA PHE A 207 -16.04 2.79 -31.52
C PHE A 207 -15.06 1.63 -31.57
N ILE A 208 -14.87 1.00 -30.43
CA ILE A 208 -14.07 -0.21 -30.28
C ILE A 208 -15.01 -1.28 -29.75
N ASN A 209 -15.30 -2.29 -30.57
CA ASN A 209 -16.09 -3.44 -30.17
C ASN A 209 -15.18 -4.44 -29.44
N LEU A 210 -15.47 -4.72 -28.18
CA LEU A 210 -14.76 -5.72 -27.41
C LEU A 210 -15.45 -7.07 -27.61
N THR A 211 -14.65 -8.12 -27.76
CA THR A 211 -15.14 -9.50 -27.85
C THR A 211 -14.49 -10.34 -26.75
N LYS A 212 -15.04 -11.52 -26.43
CA LYS A 212 -14.47 -12.44 -25.43
C LYS A 212 -13.04 -12.93 -25.79
N ASN A 213 -12.61 -12.73 -27.03
CA ASN A 213 -11.26 -13.04 -27.50
C ASN A 213 -10.32 -11.82 -27.44
N THR A 214 -10.70 -10.73 -26.77
CA THR A 214 -9.86 -9.53 -26.68
C THR A 214 -8.74 -9.76 -25.66
N ASP A 215 -7.50 -9.61 -26.09
CA ASP A 215 -6.36 -9.71 -25.18
C ASP A 215 -6.22 -8.41 -24.39
N VAL A 216 -6.47 -8.50 -23.10
CA VAL A 216 -6.28 -7.41 -22.14
C VAL A 216 -5.10 -7.76 -21.24
N PRO A 217 -4.09 -6.89 -21.10
CA PRO A 217 -2.92 -7.19 -20.28
C PRO A 217 -3.28 -7.23 -18.78
N GLU A 218 -2.48 -7.94 -18.00
CA GLU A 218 -2.67 -8.04 -16.54
C GLU A 218 -2.42 -6.70 -15.84
N THR A 219 -1.39 -5.98 -16.29
CA THR A 219 -0.95 -4.71 -15.71
C THR A 219 -0.47 -3.76 -16.80
N SER A 220 -0.42 -2.46 -16.47
CA SER A 220 0.23 -1.45 -17.30
C SER A 220 1.70 -1.30 -16.93
N PHE A 221 2.55 -1.00 -17.92
CA PHE A 221 3.98 -0.81 -17.73
C PHE A 221 4.34 0.66 -17.78
N PHE A 222 5.24 1.11 -16.92
CA PHE A 222 5.73 2.49 -16.94
C PHE A 222 6.77 2.65 -18.07
N LYS A 223 6.50 3.55 -19.01
CA LYS A 223 7.35 3.82 -20.16
C LYS A 223 7.19 5.27 -20.61
N LYS A 224 8.31 6.00 -20.76
CA LYS A 224 8.33 7.42 -21.20
C LYS A 224 7.37 8.31 -20.38
N ASP A 225 7.51 8.29 -19.05
CA ASP A 225 6.74 9.12 -18.10
C ASP A 225 5.23 8.90 -18.08
N ARG A 226 4.78 7.74 -18.57
CA ARG A 226 3.37 7.34 -18.56
C ARG A 226 3.22 5.84 -18.41
N PHE A 227 2.08 5.40 -17.91
CA PHE A 227 1.71 4.01 -17.83
C PHE A 227 1.04 3.61 -19.14
N GLU A 228 1.66 2.72 -19.90
CA GLU A 228 1.17 2.23 -21.19
C GLU A 228 0.66 0.80 -21.07
N PHE A 229 -0.39 0.47 -21.83
CA PHE A 229 -0.86 -0.89 -22.00
C PHE A 229 -1.49 -1.07 -23.39
N THR A 230 -1.40 -2.26 -23.96
CA THR A 230 -1.87 -2.54 -25.32
C THR A 230 -2.99 -3.56 -25.27
N ILE A 231 -4.09 -3.27 -25.98
CA ILE A 231 -5.21 -4.18 -26.17
C ILE A 231 -5.14 -4.73 -27.59
N LYS A 232 -5.29 -6.04 -27.74
CA LYS A 232 -5.39 -6.67 -29.07
C LYS A 232 -6.79 -7.23 -29.27
N ILE A 233 -7.46 -6.74 -30.31
CA ILE A 233 -8.79 -7.19 -30.68
C ILE A 233 -8.67 -8.09 -31.87
N HIS A 234 -8.98 -9.37 -31.67
CA HIS A 234 -8.97 -10.38 -32.72
C HIS A 234 -10.29 -10.33 -33.49
N ILE A 235 -10.20 -10.00 -34.77
CA ILE A 235 -11.31 -9.98 -35.74
C ILE A 235 -10.97 -11.03 -36.81
N HIS A 236 -11.59 -12.20 -36.69
CA HIS A 236 -11.34 -13.35 -37.57
C HIS A 236 -9.84 -13.69 -37.64
N SER A 237 -9.20 -13.49 -38.79
CA SER A 237 -7.77 -13.75 -39.02
C SER A 237 -6.86 -12.52 -38.83
N SER A 238 -7.43 -11.37 -38.46
CA SER A 238 -6.69 -10.12 -38.26
C SER A 238 -6.80 -9.67 -36.81
N PHE A 239 -5.79 -8.97 -36.30
CA PHE A 239 -5.90 -8.31 -35.01
C PHE A 239 -5.71 -6.80 -35.18
N THR A 240 -6.49 -6.03 -34.42
CA THR A 240 -6.30 -4.58 -34.32
C THR A 240 -5.73 -4.26 -32.94
N THR A 241 -4.58 -3.60 -32.92
CA THR A 241 -3.92 -3.19 -31.69
C THR A 241 -4.24 -1.75 -31.32
N TYR A 242 -4.61 -1.53 -30.06
CA TYR A 242 -4.81 -0.20 -29.49
C TYR A 242 -3.85 -0.03 -28.31
N ASN A 243 -3.01 0.99 -28.38
CA ASN A 243 -2.14 1.38 -27.28
C ASN A 243 -2.84 2.45 -26.46
N PHE A 244 -3.10 2.16 -25.20
CA PHE A 244 -3.61 3.11 -24.23
C PHE A 244 -2.48 3.59 -23.34
N ALA A 245 -2.59 4.82 -22.87
CA ALA A 245 -1.71 5.34 -21.84
C ALA A 245 -2.42 6.30 -20.88
N HIS A 246 -1.92 6.38 -19.66
CA HIS A 246 -2.36 7.30 -18.63
C HIS A 246 -1.17 7.78 -17.78
N PHE A 247 -1.25 8.97 -17.20
CA PHE A 247 -0.16 9.52 -16.38
C PHE A 247 -0.18 9.00 -14.93
N ASP A 248 -1.37 8.71 -14.43
CA ASP A 248 -1.60 8.14 -13.09
C ASP A 248 -1.70 6.61 -13.14
N GLU A 249 -0.95 5.93 -12.25
CA GLU A 249 -0.89 4.48 -12.11
C GLU A 249 -2.22 3.86 -11.68
N LEU A 250 -2.89 4.45 -10.69
CA LEU A 250 -4.16 3.96 -10.14
C LEU A 250 -5.27 4.10 -11.18
N CYS A 251 -5.30 5.22 -11.91
CA CYS A 251 -6.22 5.38 -13.03
C CYS A 251 -5.93 4.37 -14.14
N SER A 252 -4.67 4.13 -14.49
CA SER A 252 -4.28 3.12 -15.48
C SER A 252 -4.76 1.72 -15.08
N LYS A 253 -4.49 1.29 -13.84
CA LYS A 253 -4.97 0.01 -13.30
C LYS A 253 -6.50 -0.08 -13.34
N LYS A 254 -7.20 0.97 -12.89
CA LYS A 254 -8.66 1.04 -12.92
C LYS A 254 -9.22 0.92 -14.34
N ILE A 255 -8.58 1.53 -15.34
CA ILE A 255 -9.00 1.42 -16.74
C ILE A 255 -8.82 -0.03 -17.22
N VAL A 256 -7.66 -0.64 -16.96
CA VAL A 256 -7.40 -2.04 -17.34
C VAL A 256 -8.43 -2.98 -16.73
N GLU A 257 -8.71 -2.86 -15.42
CA GLU A 257 -9.76 -3.63 -14.74
C GLU A 257 -11.16 -3.38 -15.34
N SER A 258 -11.47 -2.13 -15.68
CA SER A 258 -12.75 -1.76 -16.30
C SER A 258 -12.93 -2.37 -17.68
N ILE A 259 -11.87 -2.41 -18.49
CA ILE A 259 -11.88 -3.05 -19.80
C ILE A 259 -12.01 -4.57 -19.64
N ARG A 260 -11.31 -5.16 -18.68
CA ARG A 260 -11.42 -6.59 -18.39
C ARG A 260 -12.85 -6.97 -18.01
N LEU A 261 -13.48 -6.18 -17.13
CA LEU A 261 -14.89 -6.34 -16.77
C LEU A 261 -15.82 -6.19 -17.99
N ALA A 262 -15.54 -5.25 -18.90
CA ALA A 262 -16.32 -5.04 -20.12
C ALA A 262 -16.16 -6.19 -21.15
N VAL A 263 -15.03 -6.90 -21.13
CA VAL A 263 -14.80 -8.10 -21.95
C VAL A 263 -15.49 -9.32 -21.34
N GLU A 264 -15.39 -9.48 -20.02
CA GLU A 264 -16.03 -10.57 -19.26
C GLU A 264 -17.57 -10.46 -19.32
N CYS A 265 -18.10 -9.25 -19.10
CA CYS A 265 -19.51 -8.90 -19.20
C CYS A 265 -19.76 -8.15 -20.52
N ASN A 266 -19.99 -8.90 -21.59
CA ASN A 266 -20.09 -8.37 -22.95
C ASN A 266 -21.46 -7.72 -23.23
N ASN A 267 -22.48 -8.03 -22.44
CA ASN A 267 -23.82 -7.46 -22.58
C ASN A 267 -24.34 -6.88 -21.25
N ARG A 268 -25.41 -6.08 -21.35
CA ARG A 268 -26.05 -5.43 -20.21
C ARG A 268 -26.54 -6.44 -19.16
N ASP A 269 -27.04 -7.59 -19.61
CA ASP A 269 -27.60 -8.63 -18.72
C ASP A 269 -26.53 -9.37 -17.93
N GLU A 270 -25.39 -9.68 -18.54
CA GLU A 270 -24.20 -10.26 -17.90
C GLU A 270 -23.66 -9.30 -16.86
N LEU A 271 -23.56 -8.00 -17.18
CA LEU A 271 -23.12 -6.98 -16.22
C LEU A 271 -24.10 -6.85 -15.04
N THR A 272 -25.41 -6.85 -15.31
CA THR A 272 -26.43 -6.84 -14.24
C THR A 272 -26.29 -8.06 -13.35
N LYS A 273 -26.18 -9.26 -13.91
CA LYS A 273 -25.98 -10.48 -13.12
C LYS A 273 -24.70 -10.41 -12.28
N PHE A 274 -23.61 -9.89 -12.85
CA PHE A 274 -22.36 -9.68 -12.12
C PHE A 274 -22.55 -8.72 -10.94
N ASP A 275 -23.19 -7.58 -11.16
CA ASP A 275 -23.43 -6.57 -10.11
C ASP A 275 -24.36 -7.09 -9.00
N MET A 276 -25.42 -7.82 -9.36
CA MET A 276 -26.33 -8.45 -8.40
C MET A 276 -25.64 -9.54 -7.57
N ASN A 277 -24.81 -10.36 -8.21
CA ASN A 277 -24.03 -11.39 -7.51
C ASN A 277 -23.02 -10.75 -6.57
N HIS A 278 -22.32 -9.69 -7.00
CA HIS A 278 -21.40 -8.98 -6.13
C HIS A 278 -22.11 -8.33 -4.94
N ALA A 279 -23.30 -7.76 -5.15
CA ALA A 279 -24.11 -7.18 -4.07
C ALA A 279 -24.62 -8.24 -3.08
N SER A 280 -25.07 -9.40 -3.57
CA SER A 280 -25.59 -10.47 -2.70
C SER A 280 -24.48 -11.19 -1.91
N LEU A 281 -23.30 -11.34 -2.52
CA LEU A 281 -22.09 -11.89 -1.87
C LEU A 281 -21.43 -10.92 -0.91
N THR A 282 -21.80 -9.63 -0.95
CA THR A 282 -21.29 -8.64 0.00
C THR A 282 -21.80 -9.00 1.39
N GLU A 283 -20.95 -9.60 2.21
CA GLU A 283 -21.31 -9.95 3.57
C GLU A 283 -21.54 -8.69 4.40
N CYS A 284 -22.78 -8.48 4.88
CA CYS A 284 -23.04 -7.57 5.98
C CYS A 284 -22.36 -8.15 7.25
N LYS A 285 -21.13 -7.72 7.52
CA LYS A 285 -20.31 -8.01 8.72
C LYS A 285 -20.21 -9.47 9.24
N LYS A 286 -20.38 -10.53 8.44
CA LYS A 286 -19.93 -11.88 8.86
C LYS A 286 -18.41 -11.98 9.08
N GLN A 287 -17.63 -11.10 8.45
CA GLN A 287 -16.18 -11.06 8.64
C GLN A 287 -15.72 -10.35 9.92
N LYS A 288 -16.60 -9.73 10.73
CA LYS A 288 -16.16 -9.16 12.02
C LYS A 288 -15.53 -10.23 12.90
N ASN A 289 -16.06 -11.45 12.90
CA ASN A 289 -15.47 -12.54 13.66
C ASN A 289 -14.07 -12.88 13.13
N LYS A 290 -13.90 -13.06 11.81
CA LYS A 290 -12.58 -13.33 11.23
C LYS A 290 -11.61 -12.17 11.44
N LEU A 291 -11.98 -10.95 11.09
CA LEU A 291 -11.13 -9.76 11.21
C LEU A 291 -10.77 -9.49 12.68
N MET A 292 -11.69 -9.68 13.61
CA MET A 292 -11.37 -9.62 15.05
C MET A 292 -10.41 -10.75 15.43
N THR A 293 -10.62 -11.99 14.98
CA THR A 293 -9.66 -13.08 15.21
C THR A 293 -8.28 -12.76 14.64
N TRP A 294 -8.20 -12.22 13.42
CA TRP A 294 -6.95 -11.79 12.78
C TRP A 294 -6.32 -10.62 13.53
N LYS A 295 -7.11 -9.64 13.94
CA LYS A 295 -6.65 -8.50 14.73
C LYS A 295 -6.09 -8.95 16.07
N THR A 296 -6.81 -9.80 16.80
CA THR A 296 -6.36 -10.36 18.08
C THR A 296 -5.12 -11.24 17.89
N ALA A 297 -5.03 -12.03 16.83
CA ALA A 297 -3.84 -12.81 16.50
C ALA A 297 -2.63 -11.92 16.18
N LEU A 298 -2.84 -10.82 15.44
CA LEU A 298 -1.79 -9.84 15.13
C LEU A 298 -1.36 -9.04 16.37
N GLU A 299 -2.30 -8.69 17.24
CA GLU A 299 -2.01 -8.02 18.52
C GLU A 299 -1.19 -8.95 19.44
N MET A 300 -1.56 -10.23 19.55
CA MET A 300 -0.78 -11.22 20.29
C MET A 300 0.63 -11.43 19.69
N GLU A 301 0.75 -11.47 18.36
CA GLU A 301 2.05 -11.64 17.70
C GLU A 301 2.92 -10.39 17.86
N ASN A 302 2.34 -9.19 17.76
CA ASN A 302 3.05 -7.94 18.06
C ASN A 302 3.51 -7.88 19.52
N GLU A 303 2.68 -8.31 20.47
CA GLU A 303 3.05 -8.40 21.88
C GLU A 303 4.21 -9.39 22.08
N ARG A 304 4.13 -10.58 21.46
CA ARG A 304 5.19 -11.59 21.48
C ARG A 304 6.51 -11.05 20.90
N LEU A 305 6.46 -10.41 19.74
CA LEU A 305 7.63 -9.81 19.10
C LEU A 305 8.22 -8.67 19.93
N THR A 306 7.38 -7.86 20.57
CA THR A 306 7.82 -6.79 21.46
C THR A 306 8.55 -7.36 22.69
N LYS A 307 8.04 -8.46 23.26
CA LYS A 307 8.71 -9.17 24.36
C LYS A 307 10.08 -9.72 23.95
N VAL A 308 10.16 -10.40 22.80
CA VAL A 308 11.44 -10.91 22.27
C VAL A 308 12.44 -9.78 22.03
N LEU A 309 11.98 -8.63 21.53
CA LEU A 309 12.83 -7.46 21.29
C LEU A 309 13.34 -6.87 22.62
N LEU A 310 12.51 -6.83 23.67
CA LEU A 310 12.93 -6.38 25.00
C LEU A 310 13.96 -7.33 25.64
N GLU A 311 13.75 -8.64 25.54
CA GLU A 311 14.70 -9.66 26.01
C GLU A 311 16.05 -9.55 25.27
N GLU A 312 16.03 -9.35 23.95
CA GLU A 312 17.25 -9.17 23.17
C GLU A 312 17.99 -7.87 23.53
N LYS A 313 17.24 -6.78 23.75
CA LYS A 313 17.82 -5.53 24.25
C LYS A 313 18.44 -5.69 25.63
N GLU A 314 17.89 -6.55 26.50
CA GLU A 314 18.46 -6.83 27.81
C GLU A 314 19.75 -7.63 27.69
N LYS A 315 19.76 -8.70 26.89
CA LYS A 315 20.98 -9.46 26.59
C LYS A 315 22.10 -8.61 26.02
N LEU A 316 21.78 -7.69 25.11
CA LEU A 316 22.77 -6.75 24.55
C LEU A 316 23.31 -5.77 25.60
N ARG A 317 22.49 -5.35 26.57
CA ARG A 317 22.98 -4.54 27.70
C ARG A 317 23.88 -5.35 28.62
N ASP A 318 23.52 -6.59 28.91
CA ASP A 318 24.35 -7.47 29.73
C ASP A 318 25.69 -7.76 29.05
N GLU A 319 25.68 -8.01 27.74
CA GLU A 319 26.90 -8.16 26.96
C GLU A 319 27.77 -6.90 27.02
N GLU A 320 27.17 -5.71 26.92
CA GLU A 320 27.91 -4.44 27.03
C GLU A 320 28.48 -4.19 28.43
N ILE A 321 27.75 -4.58 29.48
CA ILE A 321 28.23 -4.53 30.87
C ILE A 321 29.44 -5.47 31.03
N VAL A 322 29.35 -6.70 30.51
CA VAL A 322 30.45 -7.67 30.55
C VAL A 322 31.66 -7.12 29.78
N ARG A 323 31.49 -6.61 28.55
CA ARG A 323 32.59 -5.99 27.78
C ARG A 323 33.25 -4.84 28.53
N THR A 324 32.45 -3.97 29.15
CA THR A 324 32.96 -2.83 29.94
C THR A 324 33.75 -3.31 31.15
N MET A 325 33.25 -4.33 31.87
CA MET A 325 33.92 -4.92 33.02
C MET A 325 35.22 -5.61 32.63
N THR A 326 35.23 -6.43 31.57
CA THR A 326 36.43 -7.08 31.03
C THR A 326 37.48 -6.04 30.62
N THR A 327 37.05 -4.95 29.98
CA THR A 327 37.93 -3.85 29.59
C THR A 327 38.57 -3.19 30.82
N ARG A 328 37.78 -2.92 31.87
CA ARG A 328 38.30 -2.36 33.13
C ARG A 328 39.29 -3.30 33.82
N MET A 329 38.98 -4.59 33.90
CA MET A 329 39.88 -5.59 34.48
C MET A 329 41.20 -5.68 33.71
N LEU A 330 41.16 -5.58 32.37
CA LEU A 330 42.35 -5.52 31.54
C LEU A 330 43.22 -4.28 31.82
N PHE A 331 42.61 -3.12 32.07
CA PHE A 331 43.34 -1.92 32.45
C PHE A 331 43.98 -2.03 33.84
N ASP A 332 43.23 -2.54 34.82
CA ASP A 332 43.75 -2.78 36.17
C ASP A 332 44.95 -3.75 36.14
N GLU A 333 44.86 -4.81 35.35
CA GLU A 333 45.95 -5.78 35.20
C GLU A 333 47.17 -5.17 34.47
N LYS A 334 46.95 -4.33 33.45
CA LYS A 334 48.04 -3.56 32.81
C LYS A 334 48.75 -2.64 33.80
N ASP A 335 48.03 -1.99 34.70
CA ASP A 335 48.62 -1.08 35.68
C ASP A 335 49.38 -1.82 36.78
N LYS A 336 48.88 -2.99 37.25
CA LYS A 336 49.66 -3.90 38.11
C LYS A 336 50.95 -4.36 37.44
N VAL A 337 50.89 -4.78 36.17
CA VAL A 337 52.09 -5.19 35.42
C VAL A 337 53.08 -4.03 35.28
N LYS A 338 52.63 -2.79 35.07
CA LYS A 338 53.52 -1.62 35.06
C LYS A 338 54.17 -1.37 36.42
N LEU A 339 53.43 -1.50 37.52
CA LEU A 339 53.97 -1.38 38.89
C LEU A 339 55.04 -2.44 39.14
N LEU A 340 54.75 -3.70 38.87
CA LEU A 340 55.70 -4.80 39.00
C LEU A 340 56.94 -4.60 38.12
N LYS A 341 56.79 -4.08 36.90
CA LYS A 341 57.93 -3.73 36.03
C LYS A 341 58.81 -2.64 36.63
N LYS A 342 58.22 -1.63 37.29
CA LYS A 342 59.00 -0.59 38.00
C LYS A 342 59.72 -1.17 39.21
N GLU A 343 59.06 -2.00 40.00
CA GLU A 343 59.67 -2.69 41.14
C GLU A 343 60.83 -3.58 40.70
N LEU A 344 60.64 -4.39 39.65
CA LEU A 344 61.71 -5.20 39.07
C LEU A 344 62.87 -4.35 38.56
N PHE A 345 62.61 -3.18 37.99
CA PHE A 345 63.64 -2.25 37.55
C PHE A 345 64.44 -1.68 38.73
N GLU A 346 63.78 -1.28 39.82
CA GLU A 346 64.44 -0.80 41.04
C GLU A 346 65.23 -1.91 41.74
N LEU A 347 64.67 -3.12 41.87
CA LEU A 347 65.40 -4.28 42.40
C LEU A 347 66.63 -4.59 41.55
N LYS A 348 66.50 -4.54 40.21
CA LYS A 348 67.62 -4.74 39.30
C LYS A 348 68.70 -3.66 39.51
N LYS A 349 68.30 -2.40 39.65
CA LYS A 349 69.22 -1.28 39.93
C LYS A 349 69.94 -1.45 41.27
N ILE A 350 69.24 -1.92 42.32
CA ILE A 350 69.84 -2.24 43.61
C ILE A 350 70.87 -3.36 43.45
N ILE A 351 70.53 -4.46 42.76
CA ILE A 351 71.45 -5.57 42.49
C ILE A 351 72.68 -5.09 41.69
N ASP A 352 72.47 -4.29 40.64
CA ASP A 352 73.56 -3.74 39.83
C ASP A 352 74.46 -2.79 40.65
N SER A 353 73.88 -2.00 41.57
CA SER A 353 74.64 -1.13 42.49
C SER A 353 75.43 -1.93 43.54
N GLN A 354 74.87 -3.02 44.06
CA GLN A 354 75.56 -3.94 44.96
C GLN A 354 76.68 -4.68 44.23
N ASN A 355 76.48 -5.05 42.97
CA ASN A 355 77.53 -5.63 42.12
C ASN A 355 78.63 -4.61 41.79
N LEU A 356 78.32 -3.32 41.67
CA LEU A 356 79.32 -2.24 41.53
C LEU A 356 80.10 -2.00 42.84
N TYR A 357 79.42 -2.09 44.00
CA TYR A 357 80.07 -1.98 45.31
C TYR A 357 80.96 -3.20 45.61
N ASN A 358 80.49 -4.40 45.25
CA ASN A 358 81.30 -5.62 45.31
C ASN A 358 82.38 -5.66 44.22
N GLY A 359 82.18 -4.95 43.10
CA GLY A 359 83.19 -4.75 42.07
C GLY A 359 84.31 -3.80 42.49
N TYR A 360 84.04 -2.85 43.40
CA TYR A 360 85.07 -1.99 43.99
C TYR A 360 85.91 -2.68 45.06
N GLN A 361 85.38 -3.70 45.73
CA GLN A 361 86.15 -4.58 46.62
C GLN A 361 86.90 -5.70 45.85
N ASN A 362 86.50 -6.03 44.63
CA ASN A 362 87.19 -7.00 43.78
C ASN A 362 87.89 -6.36 42.57
N ASN A 363 88.68 -5.31 42.82
CA ASN A 363 89.66 -4.77 41.88
C ASN A 363 91.10 -5.07 42.33
N LYS A 364 91.38 -6.35 42.62
CA LYS A 364 92.68 -6.95 42.32
C LYS A 364 92.43 -8.28 41.64
N HIS A 365 92.90 -8.37 40.40
CA HIS A 365 93.13 -9.61 39.65
C HIS A 365 91.91 -10.23 38.95
N LEU A 366 91.60 -9.76 37.73
CA LEU A 366 91.37 -10.66 36.58
C LEU A 366 91.38 -9.87 35.26
N SER A 367 92.55 -9.91 34.63
CA SER A 367 92.82 -9.51 33.27
C SER A 367 91.90 -10.21 32.26
N LEU A 368 91.16 -9.39 31.50
CA LEU A 368 91.06 -9.43 30.04
C LEU A 368 90.94 -10.82 29.39
N LYS A 369 89.71 -11.28 29.17
CA LYS A 369 89.34 -11.99 27.92
C LYS A 369 88.23 -11.25 27.20
N LYS A 370 88.66 -10.35 26.31
CA LYS A 370 87.91 -9.85 25.15
C LYS A 370 87.44 -11.04 24.28
N LYS A 371 86.32 -10.83 23.58
CA LYS A 371 85.70 -11.56 22.45
C LYS A 371 84.35 -12.18 22.89
N ASN A 372 83.18 -11.86 22.32
CA ASN A 372 82.86 -11.46 20.96
C ASN A 372 81.57 -10.62 20.90
N LYS A 373 81.64 -9.49 20.20
CA LYS A 373 80.48 -8.91 19.49
C LYS A 373 80.15 -9.86 18.34
N ARG A 374 78.95 -10.46 18.35
CA ARG A 374 78.31 -10.96 17.12
C ARG A 374 76.89 -10.42 17.05
N PHE A 375 76.79 -9.25 16.42
CA PHE A 375 75.59 -8.86 15.70
C PHE A 375 75.28 -9.97 14.68
N LEU A 376 74.20 -10.73 14.90
CA LEU A 376 73.60 -11.57 13.87
C LEU A 376 72.21 -11.03 13.58
N LYS A 377 72.18 -10.07 12.64
CA LYS A 377 71.04 -9.89 11.73
C LYS A 377 70.90 -11.19 10.93
N ARG A 378 69.78 -11.92 11.09
CA ARG A 378 69.29 -12.91 10.11
C ARG A 378 67.78 -13.07 10.34
N ARG A 379 66.95 -12.36 9.59
CA ARG A 379 66.15 -12.89 8.46
C ARG A 379 65.45 -14.21 8.82
N TYR A 380 64.26 -14.10 9.40
CA TYR A 380 63.27 -15.17 9.38
C TYR A 380 62.75 -15.31 7.95
N LYS A 381 63.30 -16.29 7.22
CA LYS A 381 62.70 -16.82 6.00
C LYS A 381 61.84 -18.02 6.39
N LYS A 382 60.54 -17.76 6.28
CA LYS A 382 59.40 -18.68 6.20
C LYS A 382 59.66 -19.86 5.25
N LYS A 383 59.53 -21.09 5.75
CA LYS A 383 59.22 -22.33 4.98
C LYS A 383 58.87 -23.42 6.02
N ASN A 384 57.59 -23.72 6.21
CA ASN A 384 56.77 -24.74 5.50
C ASN A 384 57.21 -26.19 5.68
N CYS A 385 56.32 -26.92 6.39
CA CYS A 385 55.91 -28.33 6.27
C CYS A 385 56.71 -29.42 7.02
N ASN A 386 56.02 -30.01 8.02
CA ASN A 386 55.84 -31.44 8.40
C ASN A 386 56.99 -32.48 8.26
N PRO A 387 56.96 -33.64 8.97
CA PRO A 387 56.31 -33.99 10.25
C PRO A 387 57.24 -34.77 11.23
N ASN A 388 56.70 -35.06 12.42
CA ASN A 388 57.07 -36.10 13.39
C ASN A 388 58.27 -35.93 14.35
N ASN A 389 57.93 -36.20 15.62
CA ASN A 389 58.74 -36.55 16.80
C ASN A 389 59.30 -35.41 17.67
N ASN A 390 58.54 -35.14 18.74
CA ASN A 390 58.95 -35.23 20.14
C ASN A 390 60.39 -34.83 20.50
N ASN A 391 60.53 -33.58 20.97
CA ASN A 391 61.05 -33.17 22.29
C ASN A 391 61.37 -31.65 22.19
N PHE A 392 60.63 -30.77 22.87
CA PHE A 392 60.97 -30.20 24.19
C PHE A 392 62.48 -29.83 24.30
N SER A 393 62.91 -28.62 24.62
CA SER A 393 62.26 -27.39 25.09
C SER A 393 63.34 -26.30 25.17
N SER A 394 63.06 -25.10 24.68
CA SER A 394 63.81 -23.89 25.04
C SER A 394 62.95 -22.65 24.80
N SER A 395 62.87 -21.81 25.84
CA SER A 395 62.77 -20.35 25.81
C SER A 395 61.90 -19.70 24.72
N ASP A 396 60.74 -19.17 25.09
CA ASP A 396 60.50 -17.73 25.01
C ASP A 396 59.19 -17.32 25.69
N SER A 397 59.21 -16.06 26.10
CA SER A 397 58.22 -15.30 26.85
C SER A 397 56.89 -15.07 26.12
N THR A 398 55.80 -15.23 26.87
CA THR A 398 54.58 -14.40 26.86
C THR A 398 54.06 -13.96 25.49
N SER A 399 53.44 -14.90 24.77
CA SER A 399 52.40 -14.65 23.75
C SER A 399 51.36 -15.78 23.80
N ASP A 400 50.80 -16.07 24.98
CA ASP A 400 49.91 -17.22 25.22
C ASP A 400 48.48 -16.84 25.61
N MET A 401 48.00 -15.63 25.29
CA MET A 401 46.55 -15.30 25.40
C MET A 401 45.91 -14.80 24.09
N GLU A 402 46.70 -14.57 23.03
CA GLU A 402 46.17 -14.12 21.73
C GLU A 402 45.99 -15.25 20.71
N ASN A 403 46.50 -16.46 20.98
CA ASN A 403 46.30 -17.60 20.08
C ASN A 403 45.09 -18.48 20.45
N GLU A 404 44.64 -18.45 21.71
CA GLU A 404 43.44 -19.22 22.11
C GLU A 404 42.12 -18.54 21.67
N LEU A 405 42.12 -17.21 21.49
CA LEU A 405 40.95 -16.50 20.94
C LEU A 405 40.84 -16.60 19.40
N ASN A 406 41.96 -16.82 18.70
CA ASN A 406 41.98 -16.84 17.24
C ASN A 406 41.69 -18.22 16.64
N GLU A 407 41.82 -19.31 17.39
CA GLU A 407 41.42 -20.64 16.91
C GLU A 407 39.92 -20.96 17.12
N ILE A 408 39.24 -20.29 18.04
CA ILE A 408 37.80 -20.50 18.27
C ILE A 408 36.94 -19.72 17.25
N ILE A 409 37.47 -18.66 16.62
CA ILE A 409 36.72 -17.83 15.67
C ILE A 409 36.89 -18.26 14.20
N LEU A 410 37.79 -19.20 13.90
CA LEU A 410 37.97 -19.74 12.54
C LEU A 410 37.52 -21.20 12.45
N LYS A 411 36.26 -21.49 12.78
CA LYS A 411 35.59 -22.76 12.41
C LYS A 411 34.06 -22.69 12.48
N VAL A 412 33.45 -21.73 11.80
CA VAL A 412 32.08 -21.90 11.28
C VAL A 412 32.05 -21.42 9.82
N PRO A 413 31.70 -22.28 8.85
CA PRO A 413 31.72 -21.94 7.44
C PRO A 413 30.45 -21.17 7.07
N CYS A 414 30.59 -19.88 6.80
CA CYS A 414 29.57 -19.13 6.06
C CYS A 414 30.05 -19.01 4.62
N ASN A 415 29.50 -19.91 3.79
CA ASN A 415 29.57 -19.82 2.35
C ASN A 415 29.08 -18.43 1.89
N GLU A 416 29.92 -17.80 1.09
CA GLU A 416 29.58 -17.00 -0.10
C GLU A 416 28.12 -16.56 -0.21
N PHE A 417 27.82 -15.37 0.31
CA PHE A 417 27.01 -14.41 -0.44
C PHE A 417 27.89 -13.19 -0.71
N SER A 418 28.54 -13.26 -1.87
CA SER A 418 28.99 -12.12 -2.64
C SER A 418 27.77 -11.29 -3.04
N GLU A 419 27.73 -10.00 -2.68
CA GLU A 419 27.62 -8.92 -3.68
C GLU A 419 27.68 -7.55 -3.01
N ASP A 420 28.42 -6.68 -3.69
CA ASP A 420 28.77 -5.32 -3.32
C ASP A 420 27.55 -4.39 -3.22
N PHE A 421 27.41 -3.71 -2.09
CA PHE A 421 26.80 -2.37 -2.04
C PHE A 421 27.63 -1.49 -1.10
N SER A 422 28.75 -1.00 -1.62
CA SER A 422 29.47 0.12 -1.01
C SER A 422 28.69 1.41 -1.25
N VAL A 423 27.82 1.78 -0.30
CA VAL A 423 27.21 3.11 -0.24
C VAL A 423 28.13 4.03 0.57
N THR A 424 29.23 4.41 -0.05
CA THR A 424 30.04 5.57 0.37
C THR A 424 30.19 6.45 -0.86
N ASP A 425 29.37 7.51 -0.91
CA ASP A 425 29.62 8.82 -1.54
C ASP A 425 28.43 9.36 -2.36
N ALA A 426 27.35 9.78 -1.69
CA ALA A 426 26.42 10.80 -2.21
C ALA A 426 25.41 11.34 -1.17
N PHE A 427 25.84 11.69 0.05
CA PHE A 427 24.97 12.44 1.00
C PHE A 427 25.61 13.73 1.54
N ARG A 428 26.45 14.39 0.74
CA ARG A 428 26.75 15.82 0.92
C ARG A 428 26.17 16.59 -0.27
N ASN A 429 25.26 17.53 0.03
CA ASN A 429 24.80 18.64 -0.82
C ASN A 429 23.35 18.62 -1.34
N ILE A 430 22.38 18.09 -0.59
CA ILE A 430 21.00 18.55 -0.77
C ILE A 430 20.81 19.84 0.04
N LYS A 431 21.01 20.99 -0.63
CA LYS A 431 20.61 22.31 -0.12
C LYS A 431 19.08 22.38 -0.10
N ILE A 432 18.47 21.95 1.00
CA ILE A 432 17.05 22.18 1.25
C ILE A 432 16.89 23.62 1.75
N GLY A 433 16.18 24.44 0.97
CA GLY A 433 15.98 25.86 1.22
C GLY A 433 15.26 26.16 2.55
N PRO A 434 15.35 27.39 3.05
CA PRO A 434 15.11 27.74 4.46
C PRO A 434 13.62 27.80 4.89
N ARG A 435 12.72 27.08 4.23
CA ARG A 435 11.28 27.12 4.57
C ARG A 435 10.74 25.93 5.37
N VAL A 436 11.59 25.05 5.88
CA VAL A 436 11.19 23.93 6.75
C VAL A 436 12.12 23.79 7.97
N LYS A 437 12.39 24.90 8.67
CA LYS A 437 13.12 24.88 9.95
C LYS A 437 12.29 25.25 11.18
N GLU A 438 10.99 25.52 11.06
CA GLU A 438 10.19 26.04 12.18
C GLU A 438 9.08 25.11 12.71
N SER A 439 8.98 23.85 12.28
CA SER A 439 7.98 22.92 12.85
C SER A 439 8.53 21.68 13.58
N MET A 440 9.84 21.57 13.77
CA MET A 440 10.43 20.50 14.60
C MET A 440 11.09 20.97 15.90
N ALA A 441 11.18 22.28 16.14
CA ALA A 441 11.77 22.82 17.36
C ALA A 441 10.77 22.98 18.53
N SER A 442 9.46 22.82 18.31
CA SER A 442 8.43 23.08 19.31
C SER A 442 7.89 21.83 20.04
N SER A 443 8.48 20.64 19.82
CA SER A 443 8.03 19.40 20.47
C SER A 443 9.10 18.67 21.30
N LEU A 444 10.29 19.25 21.49
CA LEU A 444 11.37 18.64 22.29
C LEU A 444 11.81 19.42 23.54
N THR A 445 11.07 20.44 23.95
CA THR A 445 11.34 21.17 25.20
C THR A 445 10.12 21.19 26.11
N SER A 446 9.69 20.03 26.61
CA SER A 446 8.70 19.96 27.69
C SER A 446 8.68 18.58 28.37
N SER A 447 9.79 18.16 28.98
CA SER A 447 9.78 17.16 30.06
C SER A 447 11.18 16.84 30.61
N TYR A 448 12.02 17.84 30.80
CA TYR A 448 13.18 17.71 31.68
C TYR A 448 13.29 19.00 32.50
N LEU A 449 13.44 18.83 33.82
CA LEU A 449 13.49 19.85 34.88
C LEU A 449 12.14 20.18 35.54
N SER A 450 11.74 19.32 36.47
CA SER A 450 11.13 19.76 37.73
C SER A 450 11.44 18.73 38.82
N ASN A 451 12.68 18.76 39.32
CA ASN A 451 12.95 18.41 40.70
C ASN A 451 12.33 19.51 41.57
N CYS A 452 11.35 19.16 42.40
CA CYS A 452 11.06 19.93 43.62
C CYS A 452 10.86 18.94 44.76
N SER A 453 11.97 18.75 45.47
CA SER A 453 12.03 18.41 46.89
C SER A 453 11.12 19.31 47.72
N TYR A 454 10.18 18.71 48.45
CA TYR A 454 10.03 18.78 49.92
C TYR A 454 9.05 17.68 50.37
#